data_AF-A0A353CTX1-F1
#
_entry.id   AF-A0A353CTX1-F1
#
_cell.length_a   1.000
_cell.length_b   1.000
_cell.length_c   1.000
_cell.angle_alpha   90.00
_cell.angle_beta   90.00
_cell.angle_gamma   90.00
#
_symmetry.space_group_name_H-M   'P 1'
#
loop_
_entity.id
_entity.type
_entity.pdbx_description
1 polymer ?
#
loop_
_entity_poly.entity_id
_entity_poly.type
_entity_poly.pdbx_seq_one_letter_code
_entity_poly.pdbx_strand_id
1 'polypeptide(L)'
;MKALSDLVGASPLQWHAYPPLVQALALRGELEPLASLAASLAKKEKALSGADRHRSLMSLCLARAALLPWLESDGFLALNRNPDRVRERAMEYVSQAELLAEARALIEDLEKKDGSLKPGAPQGLVSSFEVAMGDVFGETERVERLRSIAALFATDQSYARAAELAVKGNIHLLAREYGKARAMFTSALRNWPAMLDARRQLVEVDFQEGAGLAVAGKDMRQARKLLYRAYEDSEDLIEAALEKGPALPFVSPGRFAGDLYALKAAVISAVYAIEGRKLRNKVKLETEFKAALDEAVKLAPDSRLARELLERYSKEGF
;
A
#
# COMPACT_ATOMS: atom_id res chain seq x y z
N MET A 1 -21.41 20.72 2.29
CA MET A 1 -20.08 21.03 1.73
C MET A 1 -19.91 22.51 1.44
N LYS A 2 -20.53 23.06 0.39
CA LYS A 2 -20.48 24.52 0.14
C LYS A 2 -20.84 25.34 1.38
N ALA A 3 -21.92 24.99 2.08
CA ALA A 3 -22.28 25.62 3.35
C ALA A 3 -21.22 25.49 4.47
N LEU A 4 -20.46 24.39 4.57
CA LEU A 4 -19.41 24.22 5.60
C LEU A 4 -18.13 24.96 5.20
N SER A 5 -17.74 24.90 3.93
CA SER A 5 -16.62 25.66 3.38
C SER A 5 -16.89 27.18 3.45
N ASP A 6 -18.10 27.62 3.10
CA ASP A 6 -18.54 29.01 3.20
C ASP A 6 -18.59 29.45 4.68
N LEU A 7 -19.03 28.59 5.60
CA LEU A 7 -19.04 28.86 7.04
C LEU A 7 -17.61 29.03 7.60
N VAL A 8 -16.69 28.12 7.25
CA VAL A 8 -15.28 28.25 7.65
C VAL A 8 -14.61 29.45 6.99
N GLY A 9 -14.97 29.78 5.75
CA GLY A 9 -14.49 30.98 5.07
C GLY A 9 -14.99 32.28 5.71
N ALA A 10 -16.28 32.34 6.07
CA ALA A 10 -16.92 33.52 6.66
C ALA A 10 -16.62 33.67 8.16
N SER A 11 -16.38 32.57 8.87
CA SER A 11 -16.06 32.58 10.30
C SER A 11 -14.98 31.54 10.61
N PRO A 12 -13.70 31.87 10.35
CA PRO A 12 -12.59 30.93 10.47
C PRO A 12 -12.39 30.38 11.90
N LEU A 13 -12.90 31.04 12.93
CA LEU A 13 -12.78 30.60 14.33
C LEU A 13 -13.93 29.67 14.77
N GLN A 14 -14.80 29.24 13.84
CA GLN A 14 -15.86 28.27 14.12
C GLN A 14 -15.29 26.85 14.19
N TRP A 15 -14.59 26.56 15.28
CA TRP A 15 -13.84 25.32 15.46
C TRP A 15 -14.69 24.04 15.40
N HIS A 16 -16.00 24.14 15.68
CA HIS A 16 -16.94 23.03 15.55
C HIS A 16 -17.20 22.59 14.09
N ALA A 17 -16.93 23.46 13.11
CA ALA A 17 -17.18 23.19 11.70
C ALA A 17 -16.05 22.40 11.02
N TYR A 18 -14.84 22.38 11.61
CA TYR A 18 -13.66 21.74 11.01
C TYR A 18 -13.74 20.21 10.99
N PRO A 19 -14.10 19.49 12.08
CA PRO A 19 -14.23 18.03 12.03
C PRO A 19 -15.19 17.50 10.95
N PRO A 20 -16.46 17.99 10.83
CA PRO A 20 -17.35 17.51 9.78
C PRO A 20 -16.91 17.95 8.38
N LEU A 21 -16.23 19.09 8.24
CA LEU A 21 -15.64 19.48 6.96
C LEU A 21 -14.53 18.52 6.53
N VAL A 22 -13.57 18.23 7.40
CA VAL A 22 -12.47 17.29 7.11
C VAL A 22 -13.03 15.92 6.80
N GLN A 23 -13.97 15.41 7.59
CA GLN A 23 -14.59 14.11 7.36
C GLN A 23 -15.28 14.05 5.99
N ALA A 24 -16.02 15.09 5.62
CA ALA A 24 -16.74 15.10 4.36
C ALA A 24 -15.81 15.22 3.14
N LEU A 25 -14.69 15.94 3.25
CA LEU A 25 -13.63 15.94 2.23
C LEU A 25 -12.94 14.57 2.14
N ALA A 26 -12.62 13.97 3.29
CA ALA A 26 -11.98 12.67 3.38
C ALA A 26 -12.86 11.56 2.79
N LEU A 27 -14.17 11.52 3.07
CA LEU A 27 -15.08 10.52 2.50
C LEU A 27 -15.17 10.55 0.97
N ARG A 28 -14.80 11.67 0.34
CA ARG A 28 -14.83 11.85 -1.11
C ARG A 28 -13.46 11.68 -1.77
N GLY A 29 -12.39 11.51 -0.99
CA GLY A 29 -11.02 11.48 -1.51
C GLY A 29 -10.57 12.80 -2.14
N GLU A 30 -11.10 13.93 -1.65
CA GLU A 30 -10.75 15.27 -2.13
C GLU A 30 -9.37 15.71 -1.59
N LEU A 31 -8.29 15.13 -2.15
CA LEU A 31 -6.89 15.38 -1.74
C LEU A 31 -6.49 16.86 -1.81
N GLU A 32 -6.75 17.53 -2.93
CA GLU A 32 -6.38 18.94 -3.13
C GLU A 32 -7.08 19.87 -2.12
N PRO A 33 -8.42 19.77 -1.92
CA PRO A 33 -9.09 20.51 -0.86
C PRO A 33 -8.56 20.23 0.56
N LEU A 34 -8.25 18.98 0.91
CA LEU A 34 -7.67 18.63 2.21
C LEU A 34 -6.28 19.26 2.39
N ALA A 35 -5.43 19.18 1.36
CA ALA A 35 -4.09 19.78 1.37
C ALA A 35 -4.15 21.31 1.48
N SER A 36 -5.09 21.94 0.76
CA SER A 36 -5.33 23.39 0.83
C SER A 36 -5.83 23.81 2.22
N LEU A 37 -6.75 23.05 2.81
CA LEU A 37 -7.23 23.27 4.18
C LEU A 37 -6.09 23.16 5.21
N ALA A 38 -5.26 22.11 5.11
CA ALA A 38 -4.09 21.94 5.97
C ALA A 38 -3.10 23.10 5.81
N ALA A 39 -2.79 23.51 4.57
CA ALA A 39 -1.90 24.65 4.32
C ALA A 39 -2.45 25.97 4.88
N SER A 40 -3.76 26.20 4.73
CA SER A 40 -4.43 27.38 5.30
C SER A 40 -4.36 27.39 6.83
N LEU A 41 -4.62 26.24 7.48
CA LEU A 41 -4.54 26.09 8.93
C LEU A 41 -3.11 26.25 9.46
N ALA A 42 -2.10 25.75 8.74
CA ALA A 42 -0.69 25.90 9.09
C ALA A 42 -0.21 27.36 8.98
N LYS A 43 -0.76 28.16 8.06
CA LYS A 43 -0.50 29.61 8.04
C LYS A 43 -1.21 30.32 9.19
N LYS A 44 -2.45 29.91 9.47
CA LYS A 44 -3.31 30.55 10.46
C LYS A 44 -2.82 30.33 11.89
N GLU A 45 -2.35 29.12 12.23
CA GLU A 45 -1.88 28.83 13.60
C GLU A 45 -0.77 29.77 14.05
N LYS A 46 0.13 30.17 13.12
CA LYS A 46 1.25 31.09 13.39
C LYS A 46 0.80 32.50 13.76
N ALA A 47 -0.42 32.89 13.37
CA ALA A 47 -1.01 34.19 13.68
C ALA A 47 -1.92 34.16 14.93
N LEU A 48 -2.16 32.97 15.51
CA LEU A 48 -3.05 32.78 16.65
C LEU A 48 -2.25 32.55 17.94
N SER A 49 -2.91 32.74 19.08
CA SER A 49 -2.35 32.50 20.41
C SER A 49 -3.33 31.75 21.32
N GLY A 50 -2.82 31.12 22.38
CA GLY A 50 -3.63 30.44 23.40
C GLY A 50 -4.58 29.40 22.83
N ALA A 51 -5.84 29.44 23.25
CA ALA A 51 -6.87 28.47 22.89
C ALA A 51 -7.16 28.39 21.38
N ASP A 52 -7.08 29.49 20.64
CA ASP A 52 -7.34 29.47 19.19
C ASP A 52 -6.17 28.86 18.42
N ARG A 53 -4.93 29.05 18.88
CA ARG A 53 -3.78 28.35 18.32
C ARG A 53 -3.89 26.84 18.53
N HIS A 54 -4.24 26.43 19.75
CA HIS A 54 -4.47 25.02 20.10
C HIS A 54 -5.52 24.37 19.20
N ARG A 55 -6.71 24.97 19.06
CA ARG A 55 -7.79 24.43 18.21
C ARG A 55 -7.44 24.45 16.71
N SER A 56 -6.68 25.45 16.26
CA SER A 56 -6.15 25.48 14.89
C SER A 56 -5.19 24.33 14.63
N LEU A 57 -4.29 24.02 15.57
CA LEU A 57 -3.36 22.89 15.47
C LEU A 57 -4.11 21.55 15.48
N MET A 58 -5.12 21.37 16.34
CA MET A 58 -5.94 20.14 16.32
C MET A 58 -6.63 19.95 14.96
N SER A 59 -7.19 21.01 14.41
CA SER A 59 -7.84 20.98 13.09
C SER A 59 -6.83 20.71 11.96
N LEU A 60 -5.61 21.24 12.08
CA LEU A 60 -4.52 20.97 11.15
C LEU A 60 -4.12 19.48 11.19
N CYS A 61 -3.98 18.92 12.38
CA CYS A 61 -3.68 17.49 12.56
C CYS A 61 -4.77 16.62 11.94
N LEU A 62 -6.06 16.96 12.12
CA LEU A 62 -7.16 16.27 11.46
C LEU A 62 -7.05 16.27 9.94
N ALA A 63 -6.83 17.45 9.34
CA ALA A 63 -6.72 17.58 7.89
C ALA A 63 -5.54 16.76 7.34
N ARG A 64 -4.39 16.77 8.02
CA ARG A 64 -3.20 15.98 7.62
C ARG A 64 -3.41 14.48 7.80
N ALA A 65 -3.96 14.05 8.94
CA ALA A 65 -4.26 12.65 9.18
C ALA A 65 -5.23 12.09 8.13
N ALA A 66 -6.23 12.89 7.72
CA ALA A 66 -7.16 12.52 6.66
C ALA A 66 -6.52 12.40 5.27
N LEU A 67 -5.39 13.07 5.00
CA LEU A 67 -4.67 12.96 3.72
C LEU A 67 -3.93 11.63 3.58
N LEU A 68 -3.32 11.13 4.65
CA LEU A 68 -2.39 9.99 4.59
C LEU A 68 -2.98 8.73 3.92
N PRO A 69 -4.21 8.26 4.27
CA PRO A 69 -4.78 7.09 3.63
C PRO A 69 -5.04 7.26 2.13
N TRP A 70 -5.36 8.48 1.69
CA TRP A 70 -5.60 8.78 0.28
C TRP A 70 -4.30 8.90 -0.52
N LEU A 71 -3.25 9.46 0.07
CA LEU A 71 -1.91 9.47 -0.53
C LEU A 71 -1.41 8.04 -0.75
N GLU A 72 -1.61 7.18 0.25
CA GLU A 72 -1.26 5.77 0.14
C GLU A 72 -2.11 5.03 -0.89
N SER A 73 -3.42 5.27 -0.92
CA SER A 73 -4.31 4.63 -1.91
C SER A 73 -3.95 5.04 -3.35
N ASP A 74 -3.71 6.33 -3.60
CA ASP A 74 -3.27 6.84 -4.90
C ASP A 74 -1.89 6.27 -5.28
N GLY A 75 -0.96 6.21 -4.31
CA GLY A 75 0.36 5.60 -4.47
C GLY A 75 0.30 4.11 -4.80
N PHE A 76 -0.55 3.34 -4.12
CA PHE A 76 -0.78 1.92 -4.40
C PHE A 76 -1.34 1.70 -5.81
N LEU A 77 -2.32 2.51 -6.23
CA LEU A 77 -2.87 2.45 -7.59
C LEU A 77 -1.83 2.80 -8.66
N ALA A 78 -0.88 3.68 -8.33
CA ALA A 78 0.19 4.09 -9.23
C ALA A 78 1.24 2.98 -9.47
N LEU A 79 1.37 1.98 -8.59
CA LEU A 79 2.32 0.85 -8.73
C LEU A 79 2.16 0.07 -10.05
N ASN A 80 1.00 0.18 -10.68
CA ASN A 80 0.66 -0.50 -11.92
C ASN A 80 0.51 0.44 -13.12
N ARG A 81 0.81 1.74 -12.96
CA ARG A 81 0.45 2.78 -13.95
C ARG A 81 1.50 3.85 -14.15
N ASN A 82 2.12 4.36 -13.09
CA ASN A 82 2.94 5.55 -13.17
C ASN A 82 4.07 5.53 -12.10
N PRO A 83 5.33 5.32 -12.49
CA PRO A 83 6.45 5.27 -11.55
C PRO A 83 6.71 6.61 -10.87
N ASP A 84 6.56 7.73 -11.59
CA ASP A 84 6.80 9.07 -11.03
C ASP A 84 5.79 9.37 -9.92
N ARG A 85 4.53 8.96 -10.13
CA ARG A 85 3.47 9.12 -9.14
C ARG A 85 3.71 8.29 -7.88
N VAL A 86 4.27 7.09 -8.00
CA VAL A 86 4.66 6.27 -6.82
C VAL A 86 5.68 7.01 -5.97
N ARG A 87 6.73 7.56 -6.60
CA ARG A 87 7.76 8.33 -5.91
C ARG A 87 7.18 9.61 -5.30
N GLU A 88 6.41 10.38 -6.06
CA GLU A 88 5.76 11.62 -5.60
C GLU A 88 4.94 11.36 -4.34
N ARG A 89 4.07 10.35 -4.36
CA ARG A 89 3.23 10.02 -3.21
C ARG A 89 4.01 9.51 -2.01
N ALA A 90 5.09 8.76 -2.21
CA ALA A 90 5.91 8.29 -1.09
C ALA A 90 6.58 9.46 -0.37
N MET A 91 7.13 10.41 -1.13
CA MET A 91 7.74 11.62 -0.57
C MET A 91 6.70 12.52 0.11
N GLU A 92 5.54 12.71 -0.52
CA GLU A 92 4.47 13.54 0.05
C GLU A 92 3.88 12.93 1.32
N TYR A 93 3.65 11.62 1.35
CA TYR A 93 3.18 10.91 2.54
C TYR A 93 4.12 11.18 3.73
N VAL A 94 5.42 10.98 3.54
CA VAL A 94 6.42 11.15 4.61
C VAL A 94 6.49 12.59 5.07
N SER A 95 6.47 13.54 4.13
CA SER A 95 6.42 14.97 4.48
C SER A 95 5.18 15.35 5.30
N GLN A 96 4.00 14.86 4.92
CA GLN A 96 2.77 15.12 5.67
C GLN A 96 2.78 14.43 7.05
N ALA A 97 3.33 13.22 7.16
CA ALA A 97 3.46 12.50 8.43
C ALA A 97 4.42 13.20 9.40
N GLU A 98 5.54 13.72 8.92
CA GLU A 98 6.50 14.51 9.72
C GLU A 98 5.87 15.81 10.21
N LEU A 99 5.25 16.57 9.31
CA LEU A 99 4.54 17.80 9.66
C LEU A 99 3.37 17.53 10.63
N LEU A 100 2.72 16.38 10.53
CA LEU A 100 1.68 15.96 11.49
C LEU A 100 2.28 15.69 12.87
N ALA A 101 3.41 14.98 12.95
CA ALA A 101 4.11 14.70 14.20
C ALA A 101 4.57 15.99 14.90
N GLU A 102 5.12 16.94 14.14
CA GLU A 102 5.51 18.26 14.65
C GLU A 102 4.30 19.02 15.22
N ALA A 103 3.18 19.07 14.48
CA ALA A 103 1.98 19.76 14.92
C ALA A 103 1.39 19.12 16.18
N ARG A 104 1.42 17.78 16.29
CA ARG A 104 1.01 17.06 17.49
C ARG A 104 1.91 17.41 18.68
N ALA A 105 3.23 17.42 18.52
CA ALA A 105 4.16 17.78 19.59
C ALA A 105 3.91 19.21 20.11
N LEU A 106 3.57 20.15 19.22
CA LEU A 106 3.20 21.51 19.62
C LEU A 106 1.90 21.55 20.44
N ILE A 107 0.89 20.73 20.11
CA ILE A 107 -0.33 20.61 20.91
C ILE A 107 0.01 20.09 22.31
N GLU A 108 0.82 19.04 22.40
CA GLU A 108 1.23 18.44 23.67
C GLU A 108 2.03 19.44 24.55
N ASP A 109 2.89 20.27 23.95
CA ASP A 109 3.60 21.34 24.67
C ASP A 109 2.65 22.44 25.18
N LEU A 110 1.68 22.86 24.36
CA LEU A 110 0.66 23.83 24.77
C LEU A 110 -0.19 23.31 25.93
N GLU A 111 -0.66 22.06 25.85
CA GLU A 111 -1.47 21.43 26.89
C GLU A 111 -0.70 21.21 28.20
N LYS A 112 0.62 20.98 28.14
CA LYS A 112 1.49 20.94 29.34
C LYS A 112 1.61 22.30 30.02
N LYS A 113 1.66 23.39 29.24
CA LYS A 113 1.74 24.76 29.75
C LYS A 113 0.42 25.26 30.31
N ASP A 114 -0.70 24.83 29.72
CA ASP A 114 -2.05 25.17 30.14
C ASP A 114 -3.00 23.98 29.98
N GLY A 115 -3.27 23.29 31.09
CA GLY A 115 -4.16 22.13 31.13
C GLY A 115 -5.63 22.45 30.88
N SER A 116 -6.02 23.72 30.82
CA SER A 116 -7.41 24.12 30.52
C SER A 116 -7.74 24.11 29.01
N LEU A 117 -6.71 24.06 28.15
CA LEU A 117 -6.88 24.15 26.69
C LEU A 117 -7.70 22.99 26.12
N LYS A 118 -7.39 21.75 26.53
CA LYS A 118 -8.08 20.55 26.03
C LYS A 118 -9.54 20.47 26.51
N PRO A 119 -9.87 20.67 27.81
CA PRO A 119 -11.26 20.77 28.25
C PRO A 119 -12.04 21.93 27.62
N GLY A 120 -11.34 23.03 27.25
CA GLY A 120 -11.94 24.20 26.62
C GLY A 120 -12.14 24.09 25.10
N ALA A 121 -11.75 22.98 24.46
CA ALA A 121 -11.96 22.75 23.04
C ALA A 121 -13.32 22.07 22.75
N PRO A 122 -13.93 22.27 21.57
CA PRO A 122 -15.15 21.57 21.21
C PRO A 122 -14.97 20.05 21.27
N GLN A 123 -15.88 19.35 21.96
CA GLN A 123 -15.77 17.90 22.18
C GLN A 123 -15.64 17.09 20.87
N GLY A 124 -16.36 17.50 19.81
CA GLY A 124 -16.25 16.88 18.49
C GLY A 124 -14.86 17.01 17.86
N LEU A 125 -14.15 18.12 18.13
CA LEU A 125 -12.78 18.33 17.68
C LEU A 125 -11.80 17.47 18.49
N VAL A 126 -11.97 17.41 19.80
CA VAL A 126 -11.14 16.58 20.70
C VAL A 126 -11.25 15.10 20.34
N SER A 127 -12.46 14.56 20.28
CA SER A 127 -12.70 13.15 19.95
C SER A 127 -12.18 12.78 18.57
N SER A 128 -12.46 13.59 17.55
CA SER A 128 -11.95 13.33 16.19
C SER A 128 -10.42 13.36 16.16
N PHE A 129 -9.80 14.31 16.86
CA PHE A 129 -8.35 14.42 16.93
C PHE A 129 -7.73 13.20 17.59
N GLU A 130 -8.26 12.76 18.73
CA GLU A 130 -7.75 11.58 19.45
C GLU A 130 -7.84 10.32 18.62
N VAL A 131 -8.96 10.09 17.93
CA VAL A 131 -9.12 8.96 17.01
C VAL A 131 -8.10 9.05 15.88
N ALA A 132 -8.02 10.19 15.18
CA ALA A 132 -7.11 10.35 14.06
C ALA A 132 -5.63 10.20 14.45
N MET A 133 -5.22 10.69 15.62
CA MET A 133 -3.85 10.51 16.12
C MET A 133 -3.62 9.06 16.57
N GLY A 134 -4.62 8.40 17.16
CA GLY A 134 -4.57 6.98 17.49
C GLY A 134 -4.35 6.11 16.26
N ASP A 135 -5.07 6.38 15.17
CA ASP A 135 -4.96 5.63 13.93
C ASP A 135 -3.59 5.82 13.27
N VAL A 136 -3.11 7.07 13.14
CA VAL A 136 -1.84 7.33 12.45
C VAL A 136 -0.64 6.88 13.26
N PHE A 137 -0.62 7.17 14.57
CA PHE A 137 0.53 6.87 15.42
C PHE A 137 0.44 5.51 16.11
N GLY A 138 -0.67 4.79 15.98
CA GLY A 138 -0.78 3.38 16.37
C GLY A 138 -0.02 2.43 15.43
N GLU A 139 0.25 2.87 14.20
CA GLU A 139 0.95 2.10 13.16
C GLU A 139 2.38 2.63 12.89
N THR A 140 3.19 2.75 13.94
CA THR A 140 4.56 3.32 13.84
C THR A 140 5.44 2.60 12.81
N GLU A 141 5.38 1.27 12.75
CA GLU A 141 6.17 0.48 11.80
C GLU A 141 5.87 0.83 10.34
N ARG A 142 4.60 1.14 10.01
CA ARG A 142 4.18 1.51 8.65
C ARG A 142 4.78 2.85 8.24
N VAL A 143 4.72 3.84 9.12
CA VAL A 143 5.27 5.18 8.88
C VAL A 143 6.79 5.11 8.73
N GLU A 144 7.49 4.39 9.61
CA GLU A 144 8.95 4.26 9.54
C GLU A 144 9.41 3.51 8.28
N ARG A 145 8.66 2.49 7.86
CA ARG A 145 8.93 1.80 6.59
C ARG A 145 8.79 2.74 5.40
N LEU A 146 7.70 3.51 5.33
CA LEU A 146 7.50 4.49 4.25
C LEU A 146 8.57 5.59 4.27
N ARG A 147 9.00 6.05 5.46
CA ARG A 147 10.13 6.99 5.60
C ARG A 147 11.42 6.38 5.05
N SER A 148 11.73 5.14 5.42
CA SER A 148 12.93 4.44 4.96
C SER A 148 12.95 4.28 3.43
N ILE A 149 11.80 3.94 2.84
CA ILE A 149 11.64 3.83 1.38
C ILE A 149 11.75 5.20 0.69
N ALA A 150 11.13 6.24 1.23
CA ALA A 150 11.24 7.60 0.69
C ALA A 150 12.68 8.12 0.74
N ALA A 151 13.42 7.80 1.82
CA ALA A 151 14.85 8.10 1.91
C ALA A 151 15.63 7.42 0.77
N LEU A 152 15.37 6.13 0.49
CA LEU A 152 15.98 5.44 -0.65
C LEU A 152 15.67 6.12 -1.99
N PHE A 153 14.43 6.57 -2.22
CA PHE A 153 14.09 7.35 -3.42
C PHE A 153 14.87 8.67 -3.55
N ALA A 154 15.24 9.28 -2.42
CA ALA A 154 15.95 10.55 -2.39
C ALA A 154 17.47 10.38 -2.54
N THR A 155 18.04 9.34 -1.94
CA THR A 155 19.50 9.20 -1.79
C THR A 155 20.11 8.11 -2.65
N ASP A 156 19.33 7.14 -3.14
CA ASP A 156 19.83 5.97 -3.86
C ASP A 156 19.28 5.90 -5.29
N GLN A 157 20.13 6.28 -6.26
CA GLN A 157 19.76 6.28 -7.67
C GLN A 157 19.51 4.87 -8.22
N SER A 158 20.21 3.86 -7.71
CA SER A 158 20.05 2.47 -8.14
C SER A 158 18.71 1.92 -7.69
N TYR A 159 18.33 2.20 -6.44
CA TYR A 159 16.99 1.89 -5.93
C TYR A 159 15.90 2.62 -6.73
N ALA A 160 16.04 3.95 -6.91
CA ALA A 160 15.04 4.73 -7.63
C ALA A 160 14.83 4.23 -9.07
N ARG A 161 15.92 3.88 -9.77
CA ARG A 161 15.86 3.30 -11.10
C ARG A 161 15.24 1.90 -11.10
N ALA A 162 15.56 1.06 -10.12
CA ALA A 162 14.97 -0.25 -9.99
C ALA A 162 13.46 -0.19 -9.72
N ALA A 163 13.02 0.74 -8.88
CA ALA A 163 11.59 0.96 -8.60
C ALA A 163 10.83 1.44 -9.84
N GLU A 164 11.41 2.37 -10.60
CA GLU A 164 10.85 2.83 -11.88
C GLU A 164 10.67 1.66 -12.87
N LEU A 165 11.71 0.83 -13.01
CA LEU A 165 11.68 -0.33 -13.89
C LEU A 165 10.69 -1.39 -13.43
N ALA A 166 10.57 -1.63 -12.11
CA ALA A 166 9.58 -2.56 -11.56
C ALA A 166 8.14 -2.10 -11.89
N VAL A 167 7.83 -0.82 -11.68
CA VAL A 167 6.50 -0.26 -12.03
C VAL A 167 6.23 -0.33 -13.54
N LYS A 168 7.23 -0.03 -14.39
CA LYS A 168 7.11 -0.21 -15.85
C LYS A 168 6.90 -1.67 -16.24
N GLY A 169 7.54 -2.61 -15.54
CA GLY A 169 7.31 -4.03 -15.71
C GLY A 169 5.85 -4.42 -15.43
N ASN A 170 5.23 -3.86 -14.38
CA ASN A 170 3.82 -4.09 -14.06
C ASN A 170 2.89 -3.61 -15.19
N ILE A 171 3.18 -2.43 -15.78
CA ILE A 171 2.41 -1.90 -16.92
C ILE A 171 2.44 -2.89 -18.09
N HIS A 172 3.62 -3.40 -18.45
CA HIS A 172 3.77 -4.38 -19.52
C HIS A 172 3.11 -5.74 -19.18
N LEU A 173 3.20 -6.18 -17.93
CA LEU A 173 2.54 -7.40 -17.46
C LEU A 173 1.03 -7.30 -17.61
N LEU A 174 0.42 -6.18 -17.21
CA LEU A 174 -1.02 -5.93 -17.38
C LEU A 174 -1.43 -5.91 -18.86
N ALA A 175 -0.56 -5.42 -19.74
CA ALA A 175 -0.75 -5.47 -21.19
C ALA A 175 -0.46 -6.85 -21.80
N ARG A 176 -0.11 -7.86 -20.98
CA ARG A 176 0.31 -9.21 -21.40
C ARG A 176 1.51 -9.23 -22.34
N GLU A 177 2.36 -8.21 -22.26
CA GLU A 177 3.62 -8.10 -23.00
C GLU A 177 4.75 -8.80 -22.21
N TYR A 178 4.63 -10.11 -21.98
CA TYR A 178 5.47 -10.87 -21.05
C TYR A 178 6.98 -10.71 -21.27
N GLY A 179 7.43 -10.68 -22.53
CA GLY A 179 8.84 -10.47 -22.87
C GLY A 179 9.37 -9.09 -22.41
N LYS A 180 8.57 -8.03 -22.58
CA LYS A 180 8.92 -6.67 -22.13
C LYS A 180 8.86 -6.59 -20.60
N ALA A 181 7.82 -7.14 -19.98
CA ALA A 181 7.68 -7.19 -18.53
C ALA A 181 8.90 -7.86 -17.88
N ARG A 182 9.29 -9.05 -18.37
CA ARG A 182 10.47 -9.78 -17.91
C ARG A 182 11.75 -8.99 -18.06
N ALA A 183 11.95 -8.29 -19.18
CA ALA A 183 13.12 -7.45 -19.40
C ALA A 183 13.20 -6.31 -18.37
N MET A 184 12.07 -5.66 -18.07
CA MET A 184 12.00 -4.60 -17.07
C MET A 184 12.29 -5.11 -15.67
N PHE A 185 11.65 -6.19 -15.22
CA PHE A 185 11.91 -6.77 -13.89
C PHE A 185 13.34 -7.28 -13.74
N THR A 186 13.88 -7.95 -14.77
CA THR A 186 15.28 -8.38 -14.77
C THR A 186 16.23 -7.19 -14.68
N SER A 187 15.91 -6.09 -15.38
CA SER A 187 16.70 -4.86 -15.31
C SER A 187 16.57 -4.18 -13.95
N ALA A 188 15.40 -4.21 -13.32
CA ALA A 188 15.20 -3.74 -11.95
C ALA A 188 16.12 -4.50 -10.98
N LEU A 189 16.16 -5.83 -11.07
CA LEU A 189 17.01 -6.68 -10.22
C LEU A 189 18.52 -6.49 -10.47
N ARG A 190 18.92 -6.12 -11.69
CA ARG A 190 20.32 -5.76 -11.97
C ARG A 190 20.73 -4.44 -11.31
N ASN A 191 19.80 -3.48 -11.20
CA ASN A 191 20.05 -2.21 -10.52
C ASN A 191 19.97 -2.36 -9.00
N TRP A 192 18.98 -3.13 -8.51
CA TRP A 192 18.76 -3.35 -7.08
C TRP A 192 18.35 -4.82 -6.82
N PRO A 193 19.30 -5.72 -6.50
CA PRO A 193 19.01 -7.15 -6.34
C PRO A 193 17.99 -7.48 -5.23
N ALA A 194 17.88 -6.60 -4.22
CA ALA A 194 16.94 -6.75 -3.12
C ALA A 194 15.50 -6.31 -3.46
N MET A 195 15.18 -5.99 -4.72
CA MET A 195 13.84 -5.57 -5.16
C MET A 195 12.89 -6.78 -5.21
N LEU A 196 12.41 -7.24 -4.06
CA LEU A 196 11.55 -8.43 -3.94
C LEU A 196 10.28 -8.31 -4.79
N ASP A 197 9.74 -7.11 -4.96
CA ASP A 197 8.61 -6.85 -5.86
C ASP A 197 8.89 -7.31 -7.30
N ALA A 198 10.08 -7.03 -7.84
CA ALA A 198 10.46 -7.47 -9.18
C ALA A 198 10.66 -8.99 -9.26
N ARG A 199 11.18 -9.63 -8.19
CA ARG A 199 11.26 -11.10 -8.11
C ARG A 199 9.86 -11.72 -8.15
N ARG A 200 8.93 -11.20 -7.35
CA ARG A 200 7.54 -11.66 -7.32
C ARG A 200 6.90 -11.56 -8.69
N GLN A 201 7.09 -10.43 -9.36
CA GLN A 201 6.46 -10.22 -10.66
C GLN A 201 7.09 -11.08 -11.77
N LEU A 202 8.34 -11.53 -11.64
CA LEU A 202 8.89 -12.54 -12.56
C LEU A 202 8.19 -13.89 -12.40
N VAL A 203 7.89 -14.31 -11.18
CA VAL A 203 7.09 -15.51 -10.90
C VAL A 203 5.68 -15.37 -11.51
N GLU A 204 5.05 -14.20 -11.35
CA GLU A 204 3.74 -13.91 -11.95
C GLU A 204 3.79 -13.93 -13.48
N VAL A 205 4.84 -13.39 -14.10
CA VAL A 205 5.04 -13.44 -15.56
C VAL A 205 5.13 -14.90 -16.02
N ASP A 206 5.95 -15.72 -15.37
CA ASP A 206 6.10 -17.14 -15.69
C ASP A 206 4.78 -17.91 -15.51
N PHE A 207 4.06 -17.63 -14.44
CA PHE A 207 2.74 -18.20 -14.18
C PHE A 207 1.73 -17.83 -15.27
N GLN A 208 1.52 -16.54 -15.56
CA GLN A 208 0.52 -16.09 -16.52
C GLN A 208 0.85 -16.52 -17.96
N GLU A 209 2.11 -16.43 -18.37
CA GLU A 209 2.57 -16.86 -19.69
C GLU A 209 2.42 -18.38 -19.83
N GLY A 210 2.85 -19.15 -18.82
CA GLY A 210 2.75 -20.60 -18.79
C GLY A 210 1.31 -21.11 -18.81
N ALA A 211 0.45 -20.54 -17.95
CA ALA A 211 -0.97 -20.87 -17.91
C ALA A 211 -1.67 -20.48 -19.23
N GLY A 212 -1.34 -19.32 -19.80
CA GLY A 212 -1.88 -18.86 -21.09
C GLY A 212 -1.52 -19.79 -22.25
N LEU A 213 -0.27 -20.26 -22.31
CA LEU A 213 0.17 -21.25 -23.30
C LEU A 213 -0.56 -22.58 -23.13
N ALA A 214 -0.69 -23.07 -21.89
CA ALA A 214 -1.40 -24.31 -21.59
C ALA A 214 -2.88 -24.26 -21.98
N VAL A 215 -3.59 -23.19 -21.61
CA VAL A 215 -5.02 -23.00 -21.96
C VAL A 215 -5.21 -22.91 -23.47
N ALA A 216 -4.29 -22.26 -24.18
CA ALA A 216 -4.34 -22.16 -25.64
C ALA A 216 -3.92 -23.46 -26.36
N GLY A 217 -3.46 -24.48 -25.63
CA GLY A 217 -2.87 -25.69 -26.22
C GLY A 217 -1.62 -25.42 -27.05
N LYS A 218 -0.93 -24.28 -26.82
CA LYS A 218 0.25 -23.84 -27.56
C LYS A 218 1.51 -24.17 -26.77
N ASP A 219 2.52 -24.74 -27.45
CA ASP A 219 3.83 -25.08 -26.89
C ASP A 219 3.77 -25.58 -25.43
N MET A 220 3.12 -26.73 -25.24
CA MET A 220 2.94 -27.35 -23.91
C MET A 220 4.26 -27.61 -23.18
N ARG A 221 5.36 -27.78 -23.93
CA ARG A 221 6.69 -27.95 -23.34
C ARG A 221 7.15 -26.66 -22.68
N GLN A 222 6.99 -25.52 -23.35
CA GLN A 222 7.31 -24.22 -22.80
C GLN A 222 6.36 -23.85 -21.65
N ALA A 223 5.05 -24.12 -21.79
CA ALA A 223 4.07 -23.92 -20.72
C ALA A 223 4.49 -24.61 -19.42
N ARG A 224 4.82 -25.90 -19.52
CA ARG A 224 5.33 -26.70 -18.39
C ARG A 224 6.58 -26.10 -17.78
N LYS A 225 7.57 -25.73 -18.61
CA LYS A 225 8.83 -25.15 -18.13
C LYS A 225 8.61 -23.87 -17.32
N LEU A 226 7.71 -23.00 -17.77
CA LEU A 226 7.40 -21.74 -17.08
C LEU A 226 6.67 -22.00 -15.76
N LEU A 227 5.66 -22.87 -15.74
CA LEU A 227 4.91 -23.19 -14.53
C LEU A 227 5.78 -23.86 -13.45
N TYR A 228 6.66 -24.79 -13.82
CA TYR A 228 7.59 -25.38 -12.86
C TYR A 228 8.61 -24.38 -12.32
N ARG A 229 9.12 -23.47 -13.16
CA ARG A 229 9.98 -22.39 -12.70
C ARG A 229 9.24 -21.48 -11.71
N ALA A 230 8.01 -21.08 -12.02
CA ALA A 230 7.21 -20.26 -11.11
C ALA A 230 6.97 -20.97 -9.76
N TYR A 231 6.79 -22.30 -9.78
CA TYR A 231 6.61 -23.08 -8.57
C TYR A 231 7.87 -23.08 -7.71
N GLU A 232 9.02 -23.40 -8.31
CA GLU A 232 10.32 -23.43 -7.64
C GLU A 232 10.70 -22.05 -7.07
N ASP A 233 10.58 -20.99 -7.88
CA ASP A 233 10.96 -19.63 -7.48
C ASP A 233 10.01 -19.03 -6.43
N SER A 234 8.79 -19.56 -6.27
CA SER A 234 7.82 -19.05 -5.29
C SER A 234 8.21 -19.36 -3.84
N GLU A 235 8.83 -20.52 -3.58
CA GLU A 235 9.19 -20.95 -2.22
C GLU A 235 10.28 -20.06 -1.62
N ASP A 236 11.40 -19.93 -2.34
CA ASP A 236 12.54 -19.11 -1.95
C ASP A 236 12.16 -17.64 -1.75
N LEU A 237 11.13 -17.19 -2.47
CA LEU A 237 10.66 -15.81 -2.38
C LEU A 237 9.73 -15.57 -1.19
N ILE A 238 8.93 -16.57 -0.79
CA ILE A 238 8.08 -16.49 0.40
C ILE A 238 8.94 -16.31 1.65
N GLU A 239 10.01 -17.09 1.80
CA GLU A 239 10.93 -16.95 2.94
C GLU A 239 11.54 -15.54 3.00
N ALA A 240 12.06 -15.05 1.88
CA ALA A 240 12.60 -13.69 1.79
C ALA A 240 11.55 -12.60 2.06
N ALA A 241 10.30 -12.80 1.65
CA ALA A 241 9.20 -11.87 1.86
C ALA A 241 8.80 -11.76 3.33
N LEU A 242 8.82 -12.87 4.07
CA LEU A 242 8.54 -12.90 5.51
C LEU A 242 9.63 -12.19 6.32
N GLU A 243 10.90 -12.29 5.89
CA GLU A 243 12.02 -11.64 6.57
C GLU A 243 12.11 -10.13 6.27
N LYS A 244 12.00 -9.75 4.99
CA LYS A 244 12.38 -8.39 4.53
C LYS A 244 11.19 -7.53 4.08
N GLY A 245 10.07 -8.17 3.73
CA GLY A 245 8.90 -7.48 3.17
C GLY A 245 9.13 -6.83 1.80
N PRO A 246 8.12 -6.14 1.26
CA PRO A 246 8.20 -5.47 -0.05
C PRO A 246 9.19 -4.30 -0.03
N ALA A 247 9.89 -4.12 -1.15
CA ALA A 247 10.82 -3.03 -1.37
C ALA A 247 10.11 -1.77 -1.91
N LEU A 248 8.98 -1.91 -2.61
CA LEU A 248 8.14 -0.80 -3.06
C LEU A 248 7.19 -0.31 -1.95
N PRO A 249 6.82 0.98 -1.94
CA PRO A 249 5.91 1.55 -0.93
C PRO A 249 4.46 1.05 -1.12
N PHE A 250 3.61 1.34 -0.14
CA PHE A 250 2.13 1.19 -0.20
C PHE A 250 1.57 -0.24 -0.30
N VAL A 251 2.43 -1.26 -0.28
CA VAL A 251 2.02 -2.64 -0.02
C VAL A 251 2.49 -3.02 1.38
N SER A 252 1.60 -3.49 2.25
CA SER A 252 2.00 -3.96 3.57
C SER A 252 2.76 -5.30 3.47
N PRO A 253 3.67 -5.61 4.42
CA PRO A 253 4.36 -6.90 4.43
C PRO A 253 3.42 -8.10 4.43
N GLY A 254 2.35 -8.05 5.24
CA GLY A 254 1.32 -9.09 5.29
C GLY A 254 0.62 -9.28 3.94
N ARG A 255 0.19 -8.20 3.29
CA ARG A 255 -0.43 -8.28 1.96
C ARG A 255 0.53 -8.85 0.91
N PHE A 256 1.79 -8.41 0.92
CA PHE A 256 2.81 -8.89 -0.02
C PHE A 256 3.08 -10.38 0.11
N ALA A 257 3.24 -10.87 1.35
CA ALA A 257 3.40 -12.29 1.64
C ALA A 257 2.13 -13.09 1.28
N GLY A 258 0.95 -12.58 1.63
CA GLY A 258 -0.34 -13.22 1.30
C GLY A 258 -0.56 -13.37 -0.21
N ASP A 259 -0.22 -12.35 -1.00
CA ASP A 259 -0.29 -12.44 -2.46
C ASP A 259 0.73 -13.44 -3.04
N LEU A 260 1.92 -13.58 -2.43
CA LEU A 260 2.90 -14.61 -2.82
C LEU A 260 2.40 -16.03 -2.54
N TYR A 261 1.79 -16.25 -1.38
CA TYR A 261 1.14 -17.51 -1.06
C TYR A 261 -0.02 -17.82 -2.02
N ALA A 262 -0.82 -16.82 -2.36
CA ALA A 262 -1.89 -16.96 -3.36
C ALA A 262 -1.34 -17.35 -4.74
N LEU A 263 -0.24 -16.73 -5.15
CA LEU A 263 0.45 -17.06 -6.39
C LEU A 263 1.00 -18.50 -6.37
N LYS A 264 1.64 -18.92 -5.28
CA LYS A 264 2.11 -20.31 -5.11
C LYS A 264 0.95 -21.30 -5.25
N ALA A 265 -0.17 -21.06 -4.57
CA ALA A 265 -1.35 -21.91 -4.69
C ALA A 265 -1.90 -21.95 -6.14
N ALA A 266 -1.95 -20.81 -6.82
CA ALA A 266 -2.37 -20.72 -8.21
C ALA A 266 -1.44 -21.52 -9.16
N VAL A 267 -0.12 -21.42 -8.95
CA VAL A 267 0.87 -22.15 -9.73
C VAL A 267 0.74 -23.65 -9.51
N ILE A 268 0.59 -24.12 -8.26
CA ILE A 268 0.39 -25.56 -7.98
C ILE A 268 -0.87 -26.08 -8.67
N SER A 269 -1.97 -25.33 -8.61
CA SER A 269 -3.21 -25.66 -9.31
C SER A 269 -3.00 -25.74 -10.83
N ALA A 270 -2.27 -24.81 -11.43
CA ALA A 270 -1.95 -24.85 -12.86
C ALA A 270 -1.05 -26.04 -13.23
N VAL A 271 -0.03 -26.35 -12.42
CA VAL A 271 0.83 -27.54 -12.60
C VAL A 271 0.00 -28.82 -12.55
N TYR A 272 -0.92 -28.93 -11.59
CA TYR A 272 -1.83 -30.07 -11.50
C TYR A 272 -2.72 -30.20 -12.75
N ALA A 273 -3.29 -29.08 -13.22
CA ALA A 273 -4.14 -29.07 -14.41
C ALA A 273 -3.39 -29.54 -15.68
N ILE A 274 -2.11 -29.17 -15.84
CA ILE A 274 -1.34 -29.55 -17.03
C ILE A 274 -0.76 -30.97 -16.98
N GLU A 275 -0.43 -31.48 -15.79
CA GLU A 275 0.14 -32.83 -15.65
C GLU A 275 -0.94 -33.90 -15.53
N GLY A 276 -2.07 -33.58 -14.89
CA GLY A 276 -3.16 -34.50 -14.61
C GLY A 276 -2.64 -35.82 -14.01
N ARG A 277 -2.91 -36.94 -14.70
CA ARG A 277 -2.50 -38.28 -14.26
C ARG A 277 -0.98 -38.50 -14.24
N LYS A 278 -0.19 -37.66 -14.91
CA LYS A 278 1.28 -37.76 -14.95
C LYS A 278 1.95 -37.02 -13.80
N LEU A 279 1.17 -36.32 -12.96
CA LEU A 279 1.72 -35.55 -11.86
C LEU A 279 2.39 -36.46 -10.83
N ARG A 280 3.68 -36.25 -10.60
CA ARG A 280 4.42 -36.88 -9.51
C ARG A 280 4.16 -36.13 -8.21
N ASN A 281 4.20 -36.84 -7.08
CA ASN A 281 4.04 -36.25 -5.73
C ASN A 281 2.71 -35.50 -5.51
N LYS A 282 1.60 -35.98 -6.09
CA LYS A 282 0.28 -35.34 -5.97
C LYS A 282 -0.09 -34.98 -4.52
N VAL A 283 0.07 -35.90 -3.58
CA VAL A 283 -0.26 -35.69 -2.15
C VAL A 283 0.56 -34.54 -1.53
N LYS A 284 1.84 -34.44 -1.89
CA LYS A 284 2.72 -33.34 -1.43
C LYS A 284 2.21 -32.00 -1.97
N LEU A 285 1.93 -31.93 -3.27
CA LEU A 285 1.44 -30.70 -3.91
C LEU A 285 0.05 -30.28 -3.39
N GLU A 286 -0.84 -31.22 -3.12
CA GLU A 286 -2.13 -30.95 -2.49
C GLU A 286 -1.96 -30.36 -1.07
N THR A 287 -1.02 -30.90 -0.30
CA THR A 287 -0.69 -30.38 1.04
C THR A 287 -0.12 -28.97 0.97
N GLU A 288 0.83 -28.73 0.06
CA GLU A 288 1.43 -27.41 -0.16
C GLU A 288 0.42 -26.39 -0.69
N PHE A 289 -0.47 -26.80 -1.60
CA PHE A 289 -1.55 -25.97 -2.11
C PHE A 289 -2.44 -25.49 -0.98
N LYS A 290 -2.91 -26.41 -0.14
CA LYS A 290 -3.78 -26.07 0.98
C LYS A 290 -3.08 -25.15 1.98
N ALA A 291 -1.85 -25.47 2.37
CA ALA A 291 -1.08 -24.64 3.29
C ALA A 291 -0.85 -23.23 2.75
N ALA A 292 -0.52 -23.10 1.46
CA ALA A 292 -0.35 -21.79 0.81
C ALA A 292 -1.69 -21.03 0.75
N LEU A 293 -2.79 -21.69 0.40
CA LEU A 293 -4.10 -21.04 0.34
C LEU A 293 -4.58 -20.55 1.72
N ASP A 294 -4.39 -21.36 2.76
CA ASP A 294 -4.76 -21.02 4.13
C ASP A 294 -3.98 -19.77 4.62
N GLU A 295 -2.66 -19.73 4.39
CA GLU A 295 -1.85 -18.54 4.73
C GLU A 295 -2.17 -17.33 3.86
N ALA A 296 -2.50 -17.51 2.57
CA ALA A 296 -2.92 -16.43 1.70
C ALA A 296 -4.20 -15.73 2.20
N VAL A 297 -5.21 -16.51 2.60
CA VAL A 297 -6.50 -16.00 3.11
C VAL A 297 -6.32 -15.31 4.45
N LYS A 298 -5.43 -15.82 5.31
CA LYS A 298 -5.10 -15.25 6.62
C LYS A 298 -4.37 -13.90 6.50
N LEU A 299 -3.38 -13.81 5.61
CA LEU A 299 -2.51 -12.63 5.48
C LEU A 299 -3.07 -11.55 4.53
N ALA A 300 -3.83 -11.95 3.51
CA ALA A 300 -4.43 -11.05 2.53
C ALA A 300 -5.90 -11.43 2.29
N PRO A 301 -6.79 -11.24 3.29
CA PRO A 301 -8.19 -11.66 3.21
C PRO A 301 -8.99 -10.91 2.13
N ASP A 302 -8.50 -9.77 1.63
CA ASP A 302 -9.05 -8.99 0.51
C ASP A 302 -8.48 -9.38 -0.86
N SER A 303 -7.51 -10.30 -0.91
CA SER A 303 -6.90 -10.76 -2.17
C SER A 303 -7.92 -11.51 -3.02
N ARG A 304 -8.20 -10.95 -4.20
CA ARG A 304 -9.14 -11.54 -5.16
C ARG A 304 -8.70 -12.95 -5.58
N LEU A 305 -7.40 -13.15 -5.82
CA LEU A 305 -6.86 -14.45 -6.23
C LEU A 305 -7.06 -15.51 -5.15
N ALA A 306 -6.73 -15.20 -3.89
CA ALA A 306 -6.92 -16.13 -2.77
C ALA A 306 -8.41 -16.51 -2.60
N ARG A 307 -9.32 -15.53 -2.71
CA ARG A 307 -10.77 -15.78 -2.64
C ARG A 307 -11.28 -16.66 -3.78
N GLU A 308 -10.87 -16.38 -5.02
CA GLU A 308 -11.27 -17.17 -6.19
C GLU A 308 -10.73 -18.62 -6.09
N LEU A 309 -9.50 -18.80 -5.60
CA LEU A 309 -8.92 -20.13 -5.35
C LEU A 309 -9.66 -20.88 -4.25
N LEU A 310 -9.97 -20.22 -3.13
CA LEU A 310 -10.72 -20.80 -2.03
C LEU A 310 -12.12 -21.23 -2.46
N GLU A 311 -12.81 -20.38 -3.23
CA GLU A 311 -14.13 -20.72 -3.76
C GLU A 311 -14.07 -21.97 -4.63
N ARG A 312 -13.12 -22.05 -5.57
CA ARG A 312 -12.94 -23.24 -6.42
C ARG A 312 -12.60 -24.48 -5.60
N TYR A 313 -11.63 -24.38 -4.70
CA TYR A 313 -11.20 -25.48 -3.85
C TYR A 313 -12.35 -26.01 -2.97
N SER A 314 -13.20 -25.12 -2.45
CA SER A 314 -14.37 -25.53 -1.65
C SER A 314 -15.43 -26.28 -2.45
N LYS A 315 -15.51 -26.06 -3.77
CA LYS A 315 -16.49 -26.70 -4.67
C LYS A 315 -15.96 -27.97 -5.31
N GLU A 316 -14.70 -27.96 -5.72
CA GLU A 316 -14.11 -28.97 -6.59
C GLU A 316 -13.09 -29.87 -5.87
N GLY A 317 -12.62 -29.46 -4.68
CA GLY A 317 -11.43 -30.05 -4.07
C GLY A 317 -10.15 -29.61 -4.79
N PHE A 318 -9.09 -30.41 -4.64
CA PHE A 318 -7.80 -30.17 -5.31
C PHE A 318 -7.77 -30.71 -6.76
#